data_AF-A0A7C7QTX2-F1
#
_entry.id   AF-A0A7C7QTX2-F1
#
_cell.length_a   1.000
_cell.length_b   1.000
_cell.length_c   1.000
_cell.angle_alpha   90.00
_cell.angle_beta   90.00
_cell.angle_gamma   90.00
#
_symmetry.space_group_name_H-M   'P 1'
#
loop_
_entity.id
_entity.type
_entity.pdbx_description
1 polymer ?
#
loop_
_entity_poly.entity_id
_entity_poly.type
_entity_poly.pdbx_seq_one_letter_code
_entity_poly.pdbx_strand_id
1 'polypeptide(L)'
;MFKYKGSFVIDYTLTNLTGLRIGGAKEEFDIGGVDNPVIKVPVSIPGFYDDGSDLPQGAPYIPGSSIKGKVRSLLEWALGRVEKMYEKAEEEGKEDKIDFAGRPCTCGECEVCIIFGTGDAKTYDRLKKEGKKLPGPPRAKFFDAYPTKETLERLSEQLGEGIFTEIKTENQINRITSKANPRKVERVPAGAEFRGRIVVDLFREEDEKLLKTLFKGLEMLENNFLGGYGSRGSGRVKFKELVIEFIPRDYYTGDGKKKEVGKYNSVQEIIDKFEEIIKNV
;
A
#
# COMPACT_ATOMS: atom_id res chain seq x y z
N MET A 1 -0.16 24.80 -15.47
CA MET A 1 -1.35 25.07 -14.64
C MET A 1 -1.88 23.74 -14.10
N PHE A 2 -2.36 23.68 -12.85
CA PHE A 2 -3.04 22.47 -12.36
C PHE A 2 -4.50 22.52 -12.81
N LYS A 3 -4.98 21.46 -13.45
CA LYS A 3 -6.39 21.31 -13.83
C LYS A 3 -6.75 19.85 -13.65
N TYR A 4 -7.71 19.56 -12.77
CA TYR A 4 -8.22 18.19 -12.63
C TYR A 4 -8.80 17.74 -13.98
N LYS A 5 -8.37 16.57 -14.45
CA LYS A 5 -8.80 16.01 -15.74
C LYS A 5 -9.67 14.78 -15.58
N GLY A 6 -9.56 14.11 -14.45
CA GLY A 6 -10.18 12.82 -14.19
C GLY A 6 -9.31 11.98 -13.28
N SER A 7 -9.75 10.76 -13.02
CA SER A 7 -9.06 9.81 -12.17
C SER A 7 -9.08 8.42 -12.78
N PHE A 8 -7.98 7.70 -12.63
CA PHE A 8 -7.96 6.26 -12.78
C PHE A 8 -8.41 5.62 -11.46
N VAL A 9 -9.39 4.73 -11.54
CA VAL A 9 -9.83 3.88 -10.44
C VAL A 9 -9.34 2.47 -10.73
N ILE A 10 -8.57 1.92 -9.81
CA ILE A 10 -7.93 0.60 -9.92
C ILE A 10 -8.44 -0.24 -8.77
N ASP A 11 -9.40 -1.11 -9.07
CA ASP A 11 -9.85 -2.14 -8.13
C ASP A 11 -8.99 -3.39 -8.30
N TYR A 12 -8.67 -4.08 -7.21
CA TYR A 12 -7.80 -5.26 -7.23
C TYR A 12 -8.15 -6.25 -6.11
N THR A 13 -7.80 -7.52 -6.36
CA THR A 13 -7.71 -8.57 -5.34
C THR A 13 -6.25 -8.78 -4.97
N LEU A 14 -5.92 -8.66 -3.68
CA LEU A 14 -4.59 -8.91 -3.13
C LEU A 14 -4.59 -10.24 -2.37
N THR A 15 -3.90 -11.25 -2.90
CA THR A 15 -3.71 -12.55 -2.24
C THR A 15 -2.43 -12.53 -1.42
N ASN A 16 -2.46 -12.98 -0.16
CA ASN A 16 -1.23 -13.25 0.58
C ASN A 16 -0.68 -14.66 0.23
N LEU A 17 0.53 -14.74 -0.31
CA LEU A 17 1.16 -16.02 -0.67
C LEU A 17 1.79 -16.73 0.55
N THR A 18 2.00 -15.97 1.62
CA THR A 18 2.52 -16.44 2.91
C THR A 18 1.74 -15.75 4.02
N GLY A 19 1.85 -16.24 5.25
CA GLY A 19 1.17 -15.61 6.38
C GLY A 19 1.48 -14.11 6.47
N LEU A 20 0.45 -13.28 6.59
CA LEU A 20 0.54 -11.82 6.53
C LEU A 20 0.34 -11.23 7.91
N ARG A 21 1.24 -10.33 8.32
CA ARG A 21 1.06 -9.56 9.55
C ARG A 21 1.15 -8.06 9.26
N ILE A 22 0.02 -7.39 9.39
CA ILE A 22 -0.04 -5.94 9.50
C ILE A 22 -0.29 -5.64 10.98
N GLY A 23 0.74 -5.14 11.67
CA GLY A 23 0.65 -4.85 13.10
C GLY A 23 0.10 -3.44 13.37
N GLY A 24 -0.67 -3.30 14.45
CA GLY A 24 -1.10 -2.00 14.99
C GLY A 24 -0.04 -1.37 15.89
N ALA A 25 -0.29 -0.13 16.33
CA ALA A 25 0.51 0.50 17.39
C ALA A 25 0.45 -0.35 18.66
N LYS A 26 1.53 -0.35 19.43
CA LYS A 26 1.78 -1.21 20.61
C LYS A 26 0.87 -0.92 21.84
N GLU A 27 -0.21 -0.16 21.69
CA GLU A 27 -0.92 0.47 22.81
C GLU A 27 -2.22 -0.22 23.27
N GLU A 28 -2.66 -1.32 22.64
CA GLU A 28 -3.69 -2.16 23.27
C GLU A 28 -3.04 -3.14 24.24
N PHE A 29 -2.98 -2.71 25.50
CA PHE A 29 -2.60 -3.50 26.67
C PHE A 29 -3.60 -4.63 26.91
N ASP A 30 -3.51 -5.72 26.17
CA ASP A 30 -4.05 -7.00 26.65
C ASP A 30 -3.03 -7.61 27.63
N ILE A 31 -3.35 -7.52 28.92
CA ILE A 31 -2.62 -8.18 30.00
C ILE A 31 -2.74 -9.70 29.78
N GLY A 32 -1.74 -10.30 29.14
CA GLY A 32 -1.72 -11.72 28.75
C GLY A 32 -2.03 -12.01 27.28
N GLY A 33 -2.17 -10.99 26.44
CA GLY A 33 -2.45 -11.11 25.00
C GLY A 33 -1.26 -11.51 24.14
N VAL A 34 -1.50 -11.67 22.84
CA VAL A 34 -0.44 -11.95 21.85
C VAL A 34 0.46 -10.71 21.71
N ASP A 35 1.78 -10.89 21.79
CA ASP A 35 2.78 -9.80 21.76
C ASP A 35 2.68 -8.86 20.54
N ASN A 36 1.95 -9.28 19.50
CA ASN A 36 2.06 -8.76 18.14
C ASN A 36 0.74 -8.92 17.34
N PRO A 37 -0.36 -8.27 17.74
CA PRO A 37 -1.66 -8.49 17.11
C PRO A 37 -1.70 -7.99 15.66
N VAL A 38 -2.59 -8.61 14.88
CA VAL A 38 -2.96 -8.15 13.53
C VAL A 38 -4.04 -7.08 13.65
N ILE A 39 -3.96 -6.02 12.83
CA ILE A 39 -5.01 -5.01 12.76
C ILE A 39 -6.32 -5.64 12.26
N LYS A 40 -7.40 -5.41 13.00
CA LYS A 40 -8.74 -5.94 12.72
C LYS A 40 -9.77 -4.82 12.68
N VAL A 41 -10.90 -5.10 12.04
CA VAL A 41 -12.04 -4.20 12.07
C VAL A 41 -12.64 -4.19 13.49
N PRO A 42 -12.79 -3.02 14.14
CA PRO A 42 -13.18 -2.94 15.54
C PRO A 42 -14.68 -3.23 15.78
N VAL A 43 -15.51 -3.05 14.76
CA VAL A 43 -16.97 -3.28 14.79
C VAL A 43 -17.41 -3.87 13.44
N SER A 44 -18.52 -4.60 13.41
CA SER A 44 -19.05 -5.08 12.13
C SER A 44 -19.43 -3.89 11.22
N ILE A 45 -19.23 -4.03 9.91
CA ILE A 45 -19.64 -3.04 8.91
C ILE A 45 -20.90 -3.57 8.20
N PRO A 46 -22.07 -2.95 8.41
CA PRO A 46 -23.32 -3.44 7.85
C PRO A 46 -23.38 -3.35 6.33
N GLY A 47 -23.91 -4.38 5.66
CA GLY A 47 -24.12 -4.37 4.20
C GLY A 47 -22.85 -4.12 3.39
N PHE A 48 -21.72 -4.65 3.86
CA PHE A 48 -20.41 -4.42 3.25
C PHE A 48 -20.24 -5.17 1.92
N TYR A 49 -20.76 -6.39 1.83
CA TYR A 49 -20.64 -7.22 0.64
C TYR A 49 -21.80 -7.01 -0.34
N ASP A 50 -21.59 -7.39 -1.60
CA ASP A 50 -22.55 -7.18 -2.70
C ASP A 50 -23.91 -7.88 -2.48
N ASP A 51 -23.93 -8.93 -1.66
CA ASP A 51 -25.14 -9.67 -1.28
C ASP A 51 -25.87 -9.06 -0.06
N GLY A 52 -25.39 -7.93 0.45
CA GLY A 52 -25.93 -7.23 1.62
C GLY A 52 -25.47 -7.81 2.96
N SER A 53 -24.57 -8.79 2.97
CA SER A 53 -24.00 -9.34 4.20
C SER A 53 -22.96 -8.41 4.84
N ASP A 54 -22.83 -8.50 6.17
CA ASP A 54 -21.95 -7.64 6.96
C ASP A 54 -20.49 -8.13 6.92
N LEU A 55 -19.55 -7.20 7.01
CA LEU A 55 -18.17 -7.54 7.38
C LEU A 55 -18.13 -7.75 8.90
N PRO A 56 -17.77 -8.93 9.42
CA PRO A 56 -17.81 -9.18 10.86
C PRO A 56 -16.71 -8.42 11.61
N GLN A 57 -17.02 -8.04 12.85
CA GLN A 57 -16.03 -7.59 13.83
C GLN A 57 -14.87 -8.59 13.93
N GLY A 58 -13.65 -8.10 14.08
CA GLY A 58 -12.47 -8.95 14.22
C GLY A 58 -11.89 -9.45 12.89
N ALA A 59 -12.54 -9.18 11.75
CA ALA A 59 -11.97 -9.46 10.43
C ALA A 59 -10.65 -8.69 10.25
N PRO A 60 -9.54 -9.33 9.83
CA PRO A 60 -8.30 -8.64 9.55
C PRO A 60 -8.46 -7.78 8.29
N TYR A 61 -7.82 -6.61 8.24
CA TYR A 61 -7.77 -5.79 7.02
C TYR A 61 -6.38 -5.23 6.79
N ILE A 62 -6.13 -4.72 5.59
CA ILE A 62 -4.86 -4.10 5.22
C ILE A 62 -5.10 -2.60 5.05
N PRO A 63 -4.57 -1.76 5.96
CA PRO A 63 -4.69 -0.32 5.81
C PRO A 63 -4.06 0.16 4.49
N GLY A 64 -4.73 1.05 3.77
CA GLY A 64 -4.22 1.63 2.53
C GLY A 64 -2.88 2.36 2.75
N SER A 65 -2.68 2.92 3.94
CA SER A 65 -1.40 3.51 4.39
C SER A 65 -0.24 2.51 4.44
N SER A 66 -0.51 1.23 4.76
CA SER A 66 0.51 0.17 4.80
C SER A 66 1.01 -0.18 3.41
N ILE A 67 0.10 -0.34 2.45
CA ILE A 67 0.46 -0.58 1.04
C ILE A 67 1.16 0.66 0.48
N LYS A 68 0.56 1.85 0.65
CA LYS A 68 1.11 3.13 0.17
C LYS A 68 2.53 3.37 0.67
N GLY A 69 2.75 3.23 1.98
CA GLY A 69 4.05 3.46 2.61
C GLY A 69 5.10 2.48 2.12
N LYS A 70 4.75 1.19 2.00
CA LYS A 70 5.69 0.18 1.52
C LYS A 70 6.06 0.41 0.05
N VAL A 71 5.08 0.66 -0.82
CA VAL A 71 5.31 0.94 -2.25
C VAL A 71 6.16 2.21 -2.42
N ARG A 72 5.84 3.28 -1.67
CA ARG A 72 6.63 4.51 -1.67
C ARG A 72 8.08 4.23 -1.30
N SER A 73 8.32 3.53 -0.19
CA SER A 73 9.67 3.23 0.29
C SER A 73 10.48 2.43 -0.75
N LEU A 74 9.87 1.42 -1.37
CA LEU A 74 10.51 0.63 -2.43
C LEU A 74 10.91 1.52 -3.62
N LEU A 75 10.02 2.40 -4.06
CA LEU A 75 10.30 3.34 -5.15
C LEU A 75 11.36 4.38 -4.79
N GLU A 76 11.41 4.85 -3.54
CA GLU A 76 12.45 5.78 -3.07
C GLU A 76 13.84 5.14 -3.15
N TRP A 77 13.96 3.88 -2.76
CA TRP A 77 15.20 3.11 -2.95
C TRP A 77 15.52 2.88 -4.44
N ALA A 78 14.58 2.36 -5.22
CA ALA A 78 14.84 2.02 -6.63
C ALA A 78 15.19 3.24 -7.50
N LEU A 79 14.67 4.42 -7.16
CA LEU A 79 14.86 5.65 -7.94
C LEU A 79 15.97 6.55 -7.39
N GLY A 80 16.84 6.02 -6.52
CA GLY A 80 18.00 6.73 -6.02
C GLY A 80 17.67 7.89 -5.08
N ARG A 81 16.51 7.86 -4.40
CA ARG A 81 16.05 8.99 -3.56
C ARG A 81 16.66 8.97 -2.19
N VAL A 82 16.94 7.80 -1.64
CA VAL A 82 17.62 7.65 -0.35
C VAL A 82 19.06 8.14 -0.46
N GLU A 83 19.76 7.77 -1.53
CA GLU A 83 21.12 8.20 -1.86
C GLU A 83 21.19 9.72 -1.97
N LYS A 84 20.28 10.34 -2.72
CA LYS A 84 20.21 11.81 -2.83
C LYS A 84 19.93 12.50 -1.50
N MET A 85 19.15 11.87 -0.62
CA MET A 85 18.90 12.43 0.71
C MET A 85 20.14 12.30 1.60
N TYR A 86 20.91 11.23 1.44
CA TYR A 86 22.19 11.07 2.12
C TYR A 86 23.20 12.13 1.66
N GLU A 87 23.41 12.27 0.35
CA GLU A 87 24.28 13.31 -0.25
C GLU A 87 23.92 14.71 0.27
N LYS A 88 22.62 15.04 0.26
CA LYS A 88 22.11 16.30 0.81
C LYS A 88 22.42 16.45 2.30
N ALA A 89 22.32 15.38 3.10
CA ALA A 89 22.65 15.41 4.51
C ALA A 89 24.14 15.68 4.74
N GLU A 90 25.01 15.19 3.85
CA GLU A 90 26.44 15.48 3.88
C GLU A 90 26.74 16.93 3.54
N GLU A 91 26.16 17.45 2.46
CA GLU A 91 26.30 18.84 2.02
C GLU A 91 25.81 19.83 3.08
N GLU A 92 24.70 19.53 3.77
CA GLU A 92 24.14 20.36 4.83
C GLU A 92 24.77 20.12 6.21
N GLY A 93 25.76 19.23 6.33
CA GLY A 93 26.45 18.93 7.58
C GLY A 93 25.53 18.41 8.70
N LYS A 94 24.54 17.56 8.37
CA LYS A 94 23.64 16.97 9.38
C LYS A 94 24.40 16.02 10.31
N GLU A 95 24.14 16.11 11.61
CA GLU A 95 24.74 15.22 12.62
C GLU A 95 24.39 13.75 12.39
N ASP A 96 23.10 13.44 12.20
CA ASP A 96 22.63 12.09 11.87
C ASP A 96 22.17 11.99 10.42
N LYS A 97 23.13 11.70 9.54
CA LYS A 97 22.91 11.52 8.10
C LYS A 97 22.01 10.32 7.79
N ILE A 98 22.11 9.26 8.58
CA ILE A 98 21.37 8.00 8.35
C ILE A 98 19.90 8.23 8.67
N ASP A 99 19.60 8.83 9.83
CA ASP A 99 18.22 9.17 10.18
C ASP A 99 17.62 10.15 9.16
N PHE A 100 18.38 11.18 8.75
CA PHE A 100 17.90 12.12 7.73
C PHE A 100 17.57 11.41 6.41
N ALA A 101 18.48 10.57 5.89
CA ALA A 101 18.30 9.85 4.64
C ALA A 101 17.20 8.78 4.69
N GLY A 102 16.93 8.24 5.88
CA GLY A 102 15.87 7.26 6.12
C GLY A 102 14.45 7.84 6.15
N ARG A 103 14.29 9.17 6.18
CA ARG A 103 12.98 9.84 6.15
C ARG A 103 12.36 9.81 4.75
N PRO A 104 11.03 9.90 4.63
CA PRO A 104 10.38 10.01 3.33
C PRO A 104 10.89 11.22 2.54
N CYS A 105 11.07 11.07 1.22
CA CYS A 105 11.58 12.14 0.38
C CYS A 105 10.63 13.35 0.37
N THR A 106 11.18 14.54 0.58
CA THR A 106 10.43 15.82 0.63
C THR A 106 10.91 16.83 -0.42
N CYS A 107 11.57 16.37 -1.50
CA CYS A 107 12.07 17.30 -2.52
C CYS A 107 10.94 18.03 -3.26
N GLY A 108 9.75 17.42 -3.40
CA GLY A 108 8.59 17.97 -4.09
C GLY A 108 8.69 18.04 -5.61
N GLU A 109 9.77 17.53 -6.18
CA GLU A 109 10.04 17.58 -7.63
C GLU A 109 10.04 16.19 -8.27
N CYS A 110 10.39 15.14 -7.52
CA CYS A 110 10.46 13.79 -8.06
C CYS A 110 9.09 13.13 -8.24
N GLU A 111 9.02 12.16 -9.14
CA GLU A 111 7.81 11.36 -9.40
C GLU A 111 7.22 10.72 -8.13
N VAL A 112 8.05 10.26 -7.20
CA VAL A 112 7.59 9.72 -5.92
C VAL A 112 6.87 10.79 -5.08
N CYS A 113 7.46 11.98 -4.94
CA CYS A 113 6.82 13.09 -4.22
C CYS A 113 5.51 13.52 -4.88
N ILE A 114 5.43 13.46 -6.21
CA ILE A 114 4.23 13.79 -6.98
C ILE A 114 3.14 12.72 -6.78
N ILE A 115 3.50 11.43 -6.84
CA ILE A 115 2.57 10.31 -6.64
C ILE A 115 2.03 10.30 -5.19
N PHE A 116 2.93 10.30 -4.21
CA PHE A 116 2.59 9.99 -2.82
C PHE A 116 2.38 11.22 -1.93
N GLY A 117 2.84 12.40 -2.35
CA GLY A 117 2.87 13.64 -1.58
C GLY A 117 4.17 13.81 -0.78
N THR A 118 4.50 15.06 -0.44
CA THR A 118 5.77 15.41 0.23
C THR A 118 5.72 15.25 1.74
N GLY A 119 4.54 15.26 2.37
CA GLY A 119 4.42 15.13 3.83
C GLY A 119 4.94 16.32 4.66
N ASP A 120 5.48 17.36 4.01
CA ASP A 120 5.99 18.56 4.66
C ASP A 120 5.50 19.83 3.94
N ALA A 121 4.71 20.63 4.66
CA ALA A 121 4.17 21.91 4.17
C ALA A 121 5.28 22.90 3.79
N LYS A 122 6.43 22.88 4.50
CA LYS A 122 7.57 23.77 4.22
C LYS A 122 8.18 23.52 2.84
N THR A 123 7.98 22.33 2.27
CA THR A 123 8.41 22.01 0.91
C THR A 123 7.82 22.97 -0.12
N TYR A 124 6.54 23.35 0.04
CA TYR A 124 5.87 24.24 -0.89
C TYR A 124 6.45 25.65 -0.84
N ASP A 125 6.67 26.17 0.37
CA ASP A 125 7.24 27.50 0.56
C ASP A 125 8.66 27.60 0.00
N ARG A 126 9.47 26.56 0.23
CA ARG A 126 10.82 26.45 -0.32
C ARG A 126 10.79 26.48 -1.85
N LEU A 127 10.02 25.60 -2.48
CA LEU A 127 9.95 25.53 -3.94
C LEU A 127 9.39 26.81 -4.57
N LYS A 128 8.43 27.46 -3.91
CA LYS A 128 7.88 28.75 -4.35
C LYS A 128 8.97 29.84 -4.33
N LYS A 129 9.78 29.90 -3.27
CA LYS A 129 10.92 30.84 -3.17
C LYS A 129 11.99 30.56 -4.21
N GLU A 130 12.27 29.29 -4.51
CA GLU A 130 13.20 28.87 -5.56
C GLU A 130 12.65 29.05 -6.99
N GLY A 131 11.41 29.55 -7.16
CA GLY A 131 10.78 29.70 -8.48
C GLY A 131 10.48 28.38 -9.20
N LYS A 132 10.47 27.26 -8.45
CA LYS A 132 10.30 25.91 -8.99
C LYS A 132 8.83 25.50 -9.10
N LYS A 133 8.57 24.50 -9.94
CA LYS A 133 7.25 23.92 -10.11
C LYS A 133 6.83 23.19 -8.83
N LEU A 134 5.74 23.63 -8.22
CA LEU A 134 5.20 22.98 -7.02
C LEU A 134 4.75 21.54 -7.32
N PRO A 135 4.82 20.59 -6.38
CA PRO A 135 4.32 19.23 -6.60
C PRO A 135 2.81 19.22 -6.89
N GLY A 136 2.04 19.98 -6.11
CA GLY A 136 0.58 19.94 -6.09
C GLY A 136 0.04 18.76 -5.27
N PRO A 137 -1.26 18.48 -5.34
CA PRO A 137 -1.89 17.41 -4.55
C PRO A 137 -1.24 16.04 -4.82
N PRO A 138 -1.19 15.13 -3.84
CA PRO A 138 -0.76 13.76 -4.10
C PRO A 138 -1.69 13.11 -5.14
N ARG A 139 -1.11 12.38 -6.11
CA ARG A 139 -1.90 11.75 -7.18
C ARG A 139 -2.58 10.46 -6.70
N ALA A 140 -1.85 9.62 -5.96
CA ALA A 140 -2.32 8.29 -5.57
C ALA A 140 -2.91 8.24 -4.16
N LYS A 141 -4.13 7.72 -4.08
CA LYS A 141 -4.88 7.42 -2.85
C LYS A 141 -5.07 5.91 -2.77
N PHE A 142 -4.64 5.33 -1.65
CA PHE A 142 -4.78 3.90 -1.37
C PHE A 142 -5.86 3.77 -0.30
N PHE A 143 -6.92 3.04 -0.63
CA PHE A 143 -7.98 2.72 0.30
C PHE A 143 -7.66 1.41 1.02
N ASP A 144 -8.29 1.21 2.18
CA ASP A 144 -8.15 -0.01 2.94
C ASP A 144 -8.64 -1.21 2.12
N ALA A 145 -7.91 -2.33 2.23
CA ALA A 145 -8.28 -3.57 1.58
C ALA A 145 -8.86 -4.54 2.60
N TYR A 146 -10.07 -5.02 2.33
CA TYR A 146 -10.86 -5.86 3.22
C TYR A 146 -10.93 -7.28 2.69
N PRO A 147 -11.05 -8.29 3.57
CA PRO A 147 -11.05 -9.68 3.15
C PRO A 147 -12.29 -9.96 2.29
N THR A 148 -12.14 -10.83 1.29
CA THR A 148 -13.28 -11.37 0.54
C THR A 148 -14.16 -12.22 1.46
N LYS A 149 -15.46 -12.32 1.17
CA LYS A 149 -16.39 -13.16 1.93
C LYS A 149 -15.93 -14.61 1.97
N GLU A 150 -15.50 -15.13 0.82
CA GLU A 150 -15.00 -16.49 0.62
C GLU A 150 -13.76 -16.77 1.50
N THR A 151 -12.91 -15.77 1.68
CA THR A 151 -11.77 -15.86 2.61
C THR A 151 -12.25 -16.02 4.04
N LEU A 152 -13.22 -15.22 4.49
CA LEU A 152 -13.71 -15.29 5.88
C LEU A 152 -14.46 -16.59 6.17
N GLU A 153 -15.28 -17.07 5.24
CA GLU A 153 -15.98 -18.35 5.33
C GLU A 153 -14.97 -19.50 5.46
N ARG A 154 -14.00 -19.57 4.53
CA ARG A 154 -12.94 -20.59 4.56
C ARG A 154 -12.14 -20.57 5.85
N LEU A 155 -11.80 -19.38 6.35
CA LEU A 155 -11.03 -19.24 7.59
C LEU A 155 -11.87 -19.69 8.81
N SER A 156 -13.16 -19.33 8.85
CA SER A 156 -14.06 -19.73 9.94
C SER A 156 -14.28 -21.25 9.97
N GLU A 157 -14.44 -21.88 8.80
CA GLU A 157 -14.56 -23.33 8.68
C GLU A 157 -13.31 -24.07 9.19
N GLN A 158 -12.13 -23.52 8.95
CA GLN A 158 -10.86 -24.18 9.28
C GLN A 158 -10.34 -23.87 10.69
N LEU A 159 -10.60 -22.67 11.20
CA LEU A 159 -10.05 -22.19 12.48
C LEU A 159 -11.08 -22.13 13.61
N GLY A 160 -12.37 -22.15 13.27
CA GLY A 160 -13.48 -21.95 14.20
C GLY A 160 -14.27 -20.68 13.89
N GLU A 161 -15.54 -20.67 14.26
CA GLU A 161 -16.46 -19.57 14.02
C GLU A 161 -15.92 -18.24 14.57
N GLY A 162 -15.84 -17.21 13.71
CA GLY A 162 -15.32 -15.89 14.07
C GLY A 162 -13.81 -15.81 14.24
N ILE A 163 -13.06 -16.86 13.90
CA ILE A 163 -11.58 -16.90 13.98
C ILE A 163 -10.98 -16.75 12.58
N PHE A 164 -10.23 -15.66 12.37
CA PHE A 164 -9.68 -15.29 11.07
C PHE A 164 -8.15 -15.22 11.03
N THR A 165 -7.48 -15.51 12.15
CA THR A 165 -6.03 -15.39 12.32
C THR A 165 -5.45 -16.64 12.98
N GLU A 166 -4.18 -16.91 12.72
CA GLU A 166 -3.42 -17.99 13.36
C GLU A 166 -2.31 -17.44 14.27
N ILE A 167 -1.95 -18.23 15.28
CA ILE A 167 -0.80 -17.95 16.14
C ILE A 167 0.37 -18.81 15.69
N LYS A 168 1.42 -18.17 15.18
CA LYS A 168 2.70 -18.82 14.84
C LYS A 168 3.70 -18.60 15.97
N THR A 169 4.32 -19.67 16.46
CA THR A 169 5.44 -19.57 17.41
C THR A 169 6.76 -19.49 16.66
N GLU A 170 7.56 -18.46 16.91
CA GLU A 170 8.94 -18.33 16.41
C GLU A 170 9.94 -18.43 17.56
N ASN A 171 11.06 -19.14 17.35
CA ASN A 171 12.09 -19.30 18.37
C ASN A 171 13.29 -18.41 18.08
N GLN A 172 13.72 -17.63 19.06
CA GLN A 172 15.06 -17.04 19.07
C GLN A 172 15.99 -17.96 19.85
N ILE A 173 17.01 -18.50 19.19
CA ILE A 173 17.98 -19.41 19.83
C ILE A 173 19.23 -18.62 20.23
N ASN A 174 19.67 -18.80 21.48
CA ASN A 174 20.98 -18.30 21.93
C ASN A 174 22.09 -19.15 21.29
N ARG A 175 23.07 -18.53 20.63
CA ARG A 175 24.08 -19.24 19.84
C ARG A 175 25.12 -19.97 20.70
N ILE A 176 25.22 -19.62 21.98
CA ILE A 176 26.17 -20.23 22.93
C ILE A 176 25.45 -21.25 23.80
N THR A 177 24.34 -20.87 24.42
CA THR A 177 23.63 -21.74 25.37
C THR A 177 22.60 -22.66 24.71
N SER A 178 22.33 -22.49 23.41
CA SER A 178 21.27 -23.18 22.66
C SER A 178 19.85 -23.02 23.24
N LYS A 179 19.66 -22.12 24.22
CA LYS A 179 18.35 -21.88 24.84
C LYS A 179 17.40 -21.20 23.83
N ALA A 180 16.21 -21.77 23.67
CA ALA A 180 15.14 -21.19 22.88
C ALA A 180 14.35 -20.14 23.69
N ASN A 181 14.03 -19.03 23.04
CA ASN A 181 13.13 -18.00 23.54
C ASN A 181 11.94 -17.85 22.56
N PRO A 182 10.85 -18.62 22.77
CA PRO A 182 9.69 -18.64 21.90
C PRO A 182 8.91 -17.32 21.98
N ARG A 183 8.46 -16.81 20.84
CA ARG A 183 7.58 -15.65 20.71
C ARG A 183 6.36 -16.03 19.91
N LYS A 184 5.17 -15.63 20.37
CA LYS A 184 3.91 -15.87 19.66
C LYS A 184 3.62 -14.69 18.75
N VAL A 185 3.34 -14.97 17.48
CA VAL A 185 3.05 -13.96 16.46
C VAL A 185 1.69 -14.27 15.85
N GLU A 186 0.73 -13.36 15.99
CA GLU A 186 -0.52 -13.42 15.26
C GLU A 186 -0.27 -13.02 13.80
N ARG A 187 -0.87 -13.77 12.86
CA ARG A 187 -0.87 -13.44 11.44
C ARG A 187 -2.13 -13.96 10.76
N VAL A 188 -2.48 -13.34 9.64
CA VAL A 188 -3.48 -13.88 8.72
C VAL A 188 -2.87 -15.09 8.00
N PRO A 189 -3.55 -16.25 7.95
CA PRO A 189 -3.07 -17.41 7.20
C PRO A 189 -2.84 -17.10 5.72
N ALA A 190 -1.96 -17.88 5.09
CA ALA A 190 -1.71 -17.76 3.66
C ALA A 190 -2.95 -18.11 2.82
N GLY A 191 -3.04 -17.56 1.62
CA GLY A 191 -4.18 -17.73 0.71
C GLY A 191 -5.43 -16.93 1.09
N ALA A 192 -5.34 -16.02 2.05
CA ALA A 192 -6.36 -15.00 2.29
C ALA A 192 -6.31 -13.94 1.19
N GLU A 193 -7.48 -13.54 0.71
CA GLU A 193 -7.64 -12.57 -0.37
C GLU A 193 -8.36 -11.32 0.15
N PHE A 194 -7.88 -10.16 -0.28
CA PHE A 194 -8.37 -8.86 0.14
C PHE A 194 -8.73 -8.01 -1.08
N ARG A 195 -9.94 -7.46 -1.13
CA ARG A 195 -10.34 -6.48 -2.15
C ARG A 195 -9.95 -5.09 -1.70
N GLY A 196 -9.25 -4.35 -2.56
CA GLY A 196 -8.83 -2.98 -2.30
C GLY A 196 -8.98 -2.09 -3.53
N ARG A 197 -8.80 -0.79 -3.31
CA ARG A 197 -8.91 0.25 -4.35
C ARG A 197 -7.74 1.22 -4.29
N ILE A 198 -7.21 1.59 -5.47
CA ILE A 198 -6.29 2.71 -5.65
C ILE A 198 -6.94 3.72 -6.60
N VAL A 199 -6.87 5.01 -6.26
CA VAL A 199 -7.33 6.10 -7.14
C VAL A 199 -6.16 7.01 -7.46
N VAL A 200 -5.96 7.29 -8.75
CA VAL A 200 -4.91 8.17 -9.26
C VAL A 200 -5.53 9.36 -9.97
N ASP A 201 -5.46 10.55 -9.38
CA ASP A 201 -5.98 11.77 -9.98
C ASP A 201 -4.97 12.37 -10.97
N LEU A 202 -5.46 12.87 -12.11
CA LEU A 202 -4.65 13.58 -13.09
C LEU A 202 -4.88 15.08 -12.99
N PHE A 203 -3.80 15.83 -12.78
CA PHE A 203 -3.83 17.30 -12.73
C PHE A 203 -3.00 17.97 -13.83
N ARG A 204 -2.13 17.21 -14.51
CA ARG A 204 -1.20 17.67 -15.54
C ARG A 204 -1.17 16.72 -16.74
N GLU A 205 -0.65 17.17 -17.87
CA GLU A 205 -0.44 16.32 -19.06
C GLU A 205 0.51 15.17 -18.78
N GLU A 206 1.59 15.43 -18.04
CA GLU A 206 2.60 14.41 -17.77
C GLU A 206 2.23 13.40 -16.67
N ASP A 207 1.11 13.59 -15.97
CA ASP A 207 0.74 12.77 -14.80
C ASP A 207 0.41 11.31 -15.22
N GLU A 208 0.03 11.05 -16.47
CA GLU A 208 -0.19 9.70 -17.01
C GLU A 208 1.04 8.79 -16.88
N LYS A 209 2.25 9.36 -17.05
CA LYS A 209 3.51 8.61 -16.92
C LYS A 209 3.75 8.09 -15.50
N LEU A 210 3.13 8.72 -14.50
CA LEU A 210 3.24 8.33 -13.09
C LEU A 210 2.57 6.98 -12.82
N LEU A 211 1.59 6.58 -13.63
CA LEU A 211 0.96 5.26 -13.50
C LEU A 211 1.97 4.15 -13.73
N LYS A 212 2.87 4.30 -14.70
CA LYS A 212 3.93 3.30 -14.95
C LYS A 212 4.82 3.14 -13.72
N THR A 213 5.20 4.25 -13.09
CA THR A 213 5.99 4.26 -11.86
C THR A 213 5.22 3.63 -10.70
N LEU A 214 3.92 3.91 -10.58
CA LEU A 214 3.06 3.28 -9.57
C LEU A 214 2.98 1.76 -9.76
N PHE A 215 2.70 1.26 -10.97
CA PHE A 215 2.61 -0.16 -11.25
C PHE A 215 3.94 -0.89 -11.03
N LYS A 216 5.08 -0.28 -11.42
CA LYS A 216 6.41 -0.79 -11.04
C LYS A 216 6.57 -0.89 -9.54
N GLY A 217 6.08 0.09 -8.78
CA GLY A 217 6.07 0.04 -7.32
C GLY A 217 5.23 -1.12 -6.76
N LEU A 218 4.09 -1.44 -7.37
CA LEU A 218 3.26 -2.59 -7.01
C LEU A 218 3.96 -3.92 -7.35
N GLU A 219 4.59 -4.02 -8.51
CA GLU A 219 5.41 -5.18 -8.91
C GLU A 219 6.60 -5.39 -7.96
N MET A 220 7.27 -4.30 -7.57
CA MET A 220 8.32 -4.36 -6.55
C MET A 220 7.80 -4.90 -5.22
N LEU A 221 6.56 -4.57 -4.84
CA LEU A 221 5.94 -5.10 -3.63
C LEU A 221 5.72 -6.62 -3.72
N GLU A 222 5.31 -7.15 -4.88
CA GLU A 222 5.17 -8.60 -5.09
C GLU A 222 6.50 -9.35 -4.96
N ASN A 223 7.59 -8.70 -5.38
CA ASN A 223 8.96 -9.19 -5.23
C ASN A 223 9.56 -8.91 -3.84
N ASN A 224 8.78 -8.30 -2.94
CA ASN A 224 9.17 -7.97 -1.58
C ASN A 224 8.13 -8.52 -0.59
N PHE A 225 8.03 -7.89 0.59
CA PHE A 225 7.05 -8.26 1.60
C PHE A 225 6.23 -7.05 2.05
N LEU A 226 4.99 -7.31 2.43
CA LEU A 226 4.08 -6.37 3.08
C LEU A 226 4.00 -6.66 4.59
N GLY A 227 4.04 -5.61 5.41
CA GLY A 227 3.91 -5.73 6.87
C GLY A 227 5.17 -6.24 7.57
N GLY A 228 4.99 -6.95 8.69
CA GLY A 228 6.06 -7.40 9.56
C GLY A 228 6.63 -8.79 9.23
N TYR A 229 7.83 -9.06 9.75
CA TYR A 229 8.51 -10.37 9.65
C TYR A 229 8.85 -10.85 8.24
N GLY A 230 8.97 -9.92 7.28
CA GLY A 230 9.33 -10.20 5.89
C GLY A 230 10.59 -11.02 5.69
N SER A 231 11.67 -10.65 6.38
CA SER A 231 12.95 -11.37 6.35
C SER A 231 12.89 -12.80 6.91
N ARG A 232 11.75 -13.17 7.54
CA ARG A 232 11.47 -14.51 8.07
C ARG A 232 10.37 -15.24 7.29
N GLY A 233 10.05 -14.76 6.08
CA GLY A 233 9.14 -15.43 5.15
C GLY A 233 7.66 -15.08 5.32
N SER A 234 7.32 -14.00 6.02
CA SER A 234 5.95 -13.46 6.09
C SER A 234 5.71 -12.40 5.02
N GLY A 235 4.44 -12.15 4.69
CA GLY A 235 4.05 -10.95 3.94
C GLY A 235 4.31 -10.97 2.43
N ARG A 236 4.64 -12.09 1.81
CA ARG A 236 4.59 -12.20 0.34
C ARG A 236 3.14 -12.02 -0.13
N VAL A 237 2.93 -11.17 -1.12
CA VAL A 237 1.60 -10.84 -1.67
C VAL A 237 1.61 -10.85 -3.20
N LYS A 238 0.44 -10.99 -3.81
CA LYS A 238 0.24 -10.94 -5.26
C LYS A 238 -1.04 -10.18 -5.58
N PHE A 239 -0.98 -9.25 -6.52
CA PHE A 239 -2.15 -8.57 -7.07
C PHE A 239 -2.74 -9.41 -8.21
N LYS A 240 -4.07 -9.54 -8.21
CA LYS A 240 -4.86 -10.25 -9.21
C LYS A 240 -6.14 -9.45 -9.52
N GLU A 241 -6.83 -9.84 -10.58
CA GLU A 241 -8.17 -9.34 -10.92
C GLU A 241 -8.23 -7.81 -10.92
N LEU A 242 -7.25 -7.17 -11.54
CA LEU A 242 -7.17 -5.71 -11.58
C LEU A 242 -8.13 -5.18 -12.62
N VAL A 243 -9.06 -4.32 -12.19
CA VAL A 243 -9.99 -3.61 -13.08
C VAL A 243 -9.62 -2.13 -13.07
N ILE A 244 -9.36 -1.58 -14.26
CA ILE A 244 -9.00 -0.17 -14.43
C ILE A 244 -10.16 0.54 -15.12
N GLU A 245 -10.69 1.57 -14.47
CA GLU A 245 -11.63 2.51 -15.06
C GLU A 245 -11.02 3.91 -15.08
N PHE A 246 -11.31 4.67 -16.15
CA PHE A 246 -11.05 6.09 -16.20
C PHE A 246 -12.35 6.87 -16.01
N ILE A 247 -12.35 7.78 -15.04
CA ILE A 247 -13.46 8.69 -14.78
C ILE A 247 -13.01 10.10 -15.17
N PRO A 248 -13.41 10.61 -16.34
CA PRO A 248 -13.03 11.94 -16.78
C PRO A 248 -13.72 13.03 -15.95
N ARG A 249 -13.17 14.25 -15.94
CA ARG A 249 -13.75 15.39 -15.20
C ARG A 249 -15.19 15.68 -15.64
N ASP A 250 -15.48 15.56 -16.94
CA ASP A 250 -16.79 15.85 -17.50
C ASP A 250 -17.89 14.87 -17.05
N TYR A 251 -17.54 13.66 -16.58
CA TYR A 251 -18.48 12.76 -15.90
C TYR A 251 -19.11 13.42 -14.67
N TYR A 252 -18.37 14.29 -13.98
CA TYR A 252 -18.86 14.99 -12.79
C TYR A 252 -19.48 16.36 -13.11
N THR A 253 -19.21 16.93 -14.29
CA THR A 253 -19.60 18.31 -14.64
C THR A 253 -20.54 18.42 -15.84
N GLY A 254 -20.94 17.30 -16.44
CA GLY A 254 -21.77 17.23 -17.64
C GLY A 254 -22.14 15.79 -17.98
N ASP A 255 -22.21 15.45 -19.27
CA ASP A 255 -22.67 14.15 -19.77
C ASP A 255 -21.52 13.15 -20.05
N GLY A 256 -20.34 13.39 -19.45
CA GLY A 256 -19.21 12.46 -19.58
C GLY A 256 -19.56 11.06 -19.06
N LYS A 257 -18.89 10.03 -19.56
CA LYS A 257 -19.12 8.65 -19.15
C LYS A 257 -17.84 8.05 -18.60
N LYS A 258 -17.98 7.16 -17.61
CA LYS A 258 -16.88 6.29 -17.19
C LYS A 258 -16.45 5.43 -18.36
N LYS A 259 -15.16 5.17 -18.46
CA LYS A 259 -14.57 4.31 -19.48
C LYS A 259 -13.86 3.14 -18.80
N GLU A 260 -14.31 1.92 -19.07
CA GLU A 260 -13.54 0.74 -18.71
C GLU A 260 -12.27 0.73 -19.57
N VAL A 261 -11.12 0.80 -18.93
CA VAL A 261 -9.80 0.80 -19.60
C VAL A 261 -9.35 -0.64 -19.83
N GLY A 262 -9.67 -1.55 -18.90
CA GLY A 262 -9.50 -2.98 -19.09
C GLY A 262 -9.46 -3.78 -17.79
N LYS A 263 -9.39 -5.10 -17.96
CA LYS A 263 -9.27 -6.09 -16.88
C LYS A 263 -7.99 -6.87 -17.08
N TYR A 264 -7.24 -7.06 -16.01
CA TYR A 264 -5.89 -7.63 -16.04
C TYR A 264 -5.72 -8.65 -14.92
N ASN A 265 -5.02 -9.73 -15.19
CA ASN A 265 -4.82 -10.80 -14.21
C ASN A 265 -3.63 -10.53 -13.30
N SER A 266 -2.74 -9.61 -13.66
CA SER A 266 -1.54 -9.28 -12.88
C SER A 266 -1.02 -7.87 -13.15
N VAL A 267 -0.19 -7.36 -12.24
CA VAL A 267 0.51 -6.07 -12.43
C VAL A 267 1.49 -6.13 -13.61
N GLN A 268 2.16 -7.26 -13.84
CA GLN A 268 3.06 -7.44 -14.98
C GLN A 268 2.32 -7.23 -16.31
N GLU A 269 1.12 -7.80 -16.44
CA GLU A 269 0.30 -7.65 -17.65
C GLU A 269 -0.02 -6.18 -17.95
N ILE A 270 -0.29 -5.38 -16.91
CA ILE A 270 -0.53 -3.93 -17.03
C ILE A 270 0.74 -3.21 -17.49
N ILE A 271 1.91 -3.57 -16.95
CA ILE A 271 3.19 -2.96 -17.33
C ILE A 271 3.50 -3.25 -18.79
N ASP A 272 3.27 -4.49 -19.24
CA ASP A 272 3.53 -4.92 -20.62
C ASP A 272 2.60 -4.22 -21.62
N LYS A 273 1.32 -4.02 -21.24
CA LYS A 273 0.29 -3.36 -22.06
C LYS A 273 0.15 -1.85 -21.78
N PHE A 274 1.11 -1.23 -21.07
CA PHE A 274 0.96 0.13 -20.57
C PHE A 274 0.69 1.17 -21.66
N GLU A 275 1.34 1.06 -22.82
CA GLU A 275 1.14 2.00 -23.92
C GLU A 275 -0.27 1.89 -24.55
N GLU A 276 -0.91 0.72 -24.49
CA GLU A 276 -2.29 0.52 -24.93
C GLU A 276 -3.28 1.13 -23.92
N ILE A 277 -3.00 0.96 -22.63
CA ILE A 277 -3.78 1.52 -21.51
C ILE A 277 -3.89 3.03 -21.63
N ILE A 278 -2.77 3.71 -21.88
CA ILE A 278 -2.74 5.18 -21.95
C ILE A 278 -3.41 5.70 -23.23
N LYS A 279 -3.32 4.98 -24.36
CA LYS A 279 -4.04 5.36 -25.59
C LYS A 279 -5.55 5.20 -25.48
N ASN A 280 -5.99 4.32 -24.59
CA ASN A 280 -7.40 4.04 -24.34
C ASN A 280 -8.03 4.99 -23.31
N VAL A 281 -7.43 6.15 -23.04
CA VAL A 281 -7.90 7.15 -22.07
C VAL A 281 -8.07 8.47 -22.77
#